data_AF-A0A409WIG4-F1
#
_entry.id   AF-A0A409WIG4-F1
#
_cell.length_a   1.000
_cell.length_b   1.000
_cell.length_c   1.000
_cell.angle_alpha   90.00
_cell.angle_beta   90.00
_cell.angle_gamma   90.00
#
_symmetry.space_group_name_H-M   'P 1'
#
loop_
_entity.id
_entity.type
_entity.pdbx_description
1 polymer ?
#
loop_
_entity_poly.entity_id
_entity_poly.type
_entity_poly.pdbx_seq_one_letter_code
_entity_poly.pdbx_strand_id
1 'polypeptide(L)'
;ECYCDSTIQIPSQPAPLSDCNIPCSGNAAEVCGGSVRINIFQSNEPPPVIVQKVSAGSGLWAYQGCFTDTPAARTLGTGINIPGGTTAESCTAACQAAGGFTNAGLENGHECWCDNAIHAPTQRVGDADCRMVCTATHSEYCGNANRVAIYQFSPSGVPPAPQACIQTGLSNFTLRAQFRNPPINGPSTVSLRVITVELVKNVLWTILSVSILGP
;
A
#
# COMPACT_ATOMS: atom_id res chain seq x y z
N GLU A 1 16.55 -18.28 -12.71
CA GLU A 1 15.21 -17.75 -12.34
C GLU A 1 15.25 -16.24 -12.49
N CYS A 2 14.10 -15.57 -12.62
CA CYS A 2 14.01 -14.11 -12.65
C CYS A 2 12.85 -13.70 -11.73
N TYR A 3 13.12 -12.76 -10.82
CA TYR A 3 12.15 -12.27 -9.85
C TYR A 3 12.07 -10.76 -9.97
N CYS A 4 10.84 -10.24 -9.97
CA CYS A 4 10.56 -8.81 -10.01
C CYS A 4 9.76 -8.45 -8.76
N ASP A 5 10.17 -7.37 -8.09
CA ASP A 5 9.48 -6.84 -6.93
C ASP A 5 9.67 -5.33 -6.91
N SER A 6 8.72 -4.62 -6.32
CA SER A 6 8.83 -3.19 -6.07
C SER A 6 9.66 -2.87 -4.84
N THR A 7 9.87 -3.86 -3.96
CA THR A 7 10.64 -3.68 -2.74
C THR A 7 11.55 -4.88 -2.46
N ILE A 8 12.68 -4.62 -1.81
CA ILE A 8 13.51 -5.71 -1.28
C ILE A 8 12.80 -6.29 -0.05
N GLN A 9 12.37 -7.55 -0.17
CA GLN A 9 11.66 -8.29 0.88
C GLN A 9 12.54 -8.50 2.12
N ILE A 10 11.96 -8.33 3.31
CA ILE A 10 12.64 -8.54 4.60
C ILE A 10 12.47 -10.04 4.97
N PRO A 11 13.49 -10.73 5.51
CA PRO A 11 14.73 -10.21 6.12
C PRO A 11 15.96 -10.19 5.21
N SER A 12 15.82 -9.95 3.90
CA SER A 12 16.97 -9.94 2.96
C SER A 12 18.12 -9.06 3.46
N GLN A 13 19.34 -9.57 3.34
CA GLN A 13 20.59 -8.91 3.73
C GLN A 13 21.58 -8.90 2.57
N PRO A 14 22.44 -7.87 2.46
CA PRO A 14 23.56 -7.89 1.53
C PRO A 14 24.46 -9.11 1.78
N ALA A 15 24.87 -9.78 0.70
CA ALA A 15 25.84 -10.87 0.73
C ALA A 15 27.10 -10.47 -0.06
N PRO A 16 28.25 -11.12 0.21
CA PRO A 16 29.43 -10.96 -0.62
C PRO A 16 29.14 -11.25 -2.09
N LEU A 17 29.72 -10.47 -3.01
CA LEU A 17 29.57 -10.68 -4.45
C LEU A 17 30.03 -12.08 -4.89
N SER A 18 30.97 -12.70 -4.17
CA SER A 18 31.43 -14.06 -4.40
C SER A 18 30.34 -15.12 -4.24
N ASP A 19 29.28 -14.84 -3.47
CA ASP A 19 28.17 -15.76 -3.29
C ASP A 19 27.16 -15.66 -4.46
N CYS A 20 27.26 -14.62 -5.29
CA CYS A 20 26.46 -14.38 -6.49
C CYS A 20 27.27 -14.65 -7.76
N ASN A 21 27.77 -15.88 -7.91
CA ASN A 21 28.77 -16.25 -8.92
C ASN A 21 28.30 -17.29 -9.96
N ILE A 22 27.00 -17.60 -10.02
CA ILE A 22 26.49 -18.54 -11.02
C ILE A 22 26.39 -17.83 -12.39
N PRO A 23 27.05 -18.33 -13.45
CA PRO A 23 26.93 -17.74 -14.78
C PRO A 23 25.49 -17.78 -15.31
N CYS A 24 25.07 -16.71 -15.99
CA CYS A 24 23.76 -16.67 -16.62
C CYS A 24 23.63 -17.68 -17.76
N SER A 25 22.49 -18.38 -17.86
CA SER A 25 22.24 -19.36 -18.92
C SER A 25 22.19 -18.73 -20.32
N GLY A 26 21.80 -17.45 -20.42
CA GLY A 26 21.73 -16.70 -21.68
C GLY A 26 23.04 -16.02 -22.08
N ASN A 27 23.94 -15.76 -21.12
CA ASN A 27 25.23 -15.12 -21.36
C ASN A 27 26.22 -15.52 -20.24
N ALA A 28 27.14 -16.44 -20.54
CA ALA A 28 28.11 -16.91 -19.54
C ALA A 28 29.14 -15.85 -19.09
N ALA A 29 29.17 -14.67 -19.73
CA ALA A 29 29.99 -13.54 -19.28
C ALA A 29 29.34 -12.73 -18.13
N GLU A 30 28.09 -13.01 -17.79
CA GLU A 30 27.33 -12.35 -16.72
C GLU A 30 27.03 -13.30 -15.56
N VAL A 31 26.71 -12.73 -14.39
CA VAL A 31 26.34 -13.49 -13.18
C VAL A 31 24.86 -13.32 -12.84
N CYS A 32 24.18 -14.44 -12.57
CA CYS A 32 22.74 -14.54 -12.35
C CYS A 32 22.42 -15.24 -11.01
N GLY A 33 22.89 -14.65 -9.92
CA GLY A 33 22.64 -15.08 -8.56
C GLY A 33 23.60 -16.19 -8.08
N GLY A 34 23.10 -16.98 -7.14
CA GLY A 34 23.79 -18.10 -6.50
C GLY A 34 22.77 -19.10 -5.95
N SER A 35 23.22 -20.24 -5.39
CA SER A 35 22.32 -21.32 -4.93
C SER A 35 21.23 -20.86 -3.95
N VAL A 36 21.47 -19.77 -3.21
CA VAL A 36 20.52 -19.12 -2.28
C VAL A 36 20.78 -17.60 -2.27
N ARG A 37 21.08 -17.04 -3.44
CA ARG A 37 21.46 -15.63 -3.61
C ARG A 37 20.86 -15.07 -4.89
N ILE A 38 20.51 -13.80 -4.85
CA ILE A 38 19.96 -13.06 -5.99
C ILE A 38 20.79 -11.80 -6.22
N ASN A 39 21.17 -11.54 -7.47
CA ASN A 39 21.65 -10.22 -7.87
C ASN A 39 20.44 -9.30 -8.00
N ILE A 40 20.46 -8.17 -7.30
CA ILE A 40 19.37 -7.18 -7.35
C ILE A 40 19.76 -6.06 -8.31
N PHE A 41 18.91 -5.81 -9.29
CA PHE A 41 19.03 -4.70 -10.24
C PHE A 41 17.86 -3.74 -10.03
N GLN A 42 18.09 -2.45 -10.21
CA GLN A 42 17.05 -1.43 -10.09
C GLN A 42 16.77 -0.82 -11.47
N SER A 43 15.49 -0.72 -11.84
CA SER A 43 15.07 -0.11 -13.11
C SER A 43 15.12 1.42 -13.10
N ASN A 44 15.32 2.04 -11.93
CA ASN A 44 15.15 3.48 -11.68
C ASN A 44 13.74 4.03 -11.97
N GLU A 45 12.76 3.15 -12.20
CA GLU A 45 11.36 3.55 -12.28
C GLU A 45 10.83 3.91 -10.88
N PRO A 46 9.84 4.83 -10.78
CA PRO A 46 9.18 5.11 -9.53
C PRO A 46 8.58 3.83 -8.94
N PRO A 47 8.68 3.62 -7.61
CA PRO A 47 8.01 2.49 -6.98
C PRO A 47 6.49 2.62 -7.15
N PRO A 48 5.75 1.49 -7.17
CA PRO A 48 4.30 1.52 -7.16
C PRO A 48 3.79 2.25 -5.92
N VAL A 49 2.65 2.90 -6.08
CA VAL A 49 2.00 3.68 -5.02
C VAL A 49 0.62 3.14 -4.69
N ILE A 50 0.15 3.41 -3.46
CA ILE A 50 -1.28 3.31 -3.17
C ILE A 50 -1.90 4.61 -3.68
N VAL A 51 -2.72 4.54 -4.72
CA VAL A 51 -3.46 5.70 -5.23
C VAL A 51 -4.36 6.21 -4.11
N GLN A 52 -4.13 7.44 -3.64
CA GLN A 52 -4.88 7.97 -2.51
C GLN A 52 -6.27 8.47 -2.92
N LYS A 53 -6.40 8.96 -4.15
CA LYS A 53 -7.60 9.61 -4.66
C LYS A 53 -7.77 9.33 -6.15
N VAL A 54 -9.01 9.09 -6.57
CA VAL A 54 -9.39 8.99 -7.98
C VAL A 54 -10.54 9.97 -8.24
N SER A 55 -10.34 10.91 -9.15
CA SER A 55 -11.37 11.87 -9.55
C SER A 55 -12.47 11.20 -10.36
N ALA A 56 -13.73 11.55 -10.11
CA ALA A 56 -14.89 10.98 -10.80
C ALA A 56 -15.94 12.08 -11.09
N GLY A 57 -15.69 12.90 -12.12
CA GLY A 57 -16.52 14.06 -12.43
C GLY A 57 -16.51 15.08 -11.31
N SER A 58 -17.68 15.40 -10.74
CA SER A 58 -17.79 16.24 -9.53
C SER A 58 -17.50 15.47 -8.23
N GLY A 59 -17.43 14.14 -8.29
CA GLY A 59 -17.16 13.27 -7.16
C GLY A 59 -15.69 12.85 -7.05
N LEU A 60 -15.37 12.15 -5.97
CA LEU A 60 -14.03 11.68 -5.64
C LEU A 60 -14.08 10.33 -4.93
N TRP A 61 -13.26 9.38 -5.36
CA TRP A 61 -12.96 8.19 -4.60
C TRP A 61 -11.73 8.42 -3.74
N ALA A 62 -11.77 8.03 -2.47
CA ALA A 62 -10.65 8.17 -1.54
C ALA A 62 -10.32 6.83 -0.89
N TYR A 63 -9.03 6.50 -0.84
CA TYR A 63 -8.52 5.32 -0.13
C TYR A 63 -8.86 5.38 1.37
N GLN A 64 -9.41 4.30 1.90
CA GLN A 64 -9.83 4.17 3.30
C GLN A 64 -8.90 3.28 4.13
N GLY A 65 -8.10 2.44 3.47
CA GLY A 65 -7.15 1.55 4.13
C GLY A 65 -7.15 0.16 3.53
N CYS A 66 -6.28 -0.68 4.10
CA CYS A 66 -6.20 -2.10 3.82
C CYS A 66 -7.06 -2.87 4.82
N PHE A 67 -7.87 -3.81 4.33
CA PHE A 67 -8.80 -4.59 5.14
C PHE A 67 -8.61 -6.08 4.90
N THR A 68 -8.82 -6.91 5.92
CA THR A 68 -8.81 -8.37 5.77
C THR A 68 -10.02 -8.83 4.95
N ASP A 69 -9.80 -9.72 3.98
CA ASP A 69 -10.87 -10.36 3.23
C ASP A 69 -10.82 -11.89 3.39
N THR A 70 -11.97 -12.57 3.27
CA THR A 70 -12.01 -14.03 3.17
C THR A 70 -13.10 -14.47 2.20
N PRO A 71 -12.89 -15.56 1.44
CA PRO A 71 -13.95 -16.09 0.57
C PRO A 71 -15.23 -16.52 1.28
N ALA A 72 -15.13 -16.92 2.57
CA ALA A 72 -16.28 -17.35 3.38
C ALA A 72 -17.08 -16.18 3.97
N ALA A 73 -16.45 -15.02 4.12
CA ALA A 73 -17.06 -13.79 4.64
C ALA A 73 -16.39 -12.59 3.94
N ARG A 74 -16.89 -12.30 2.73
CA ARG A 74 -16.37 -11.22 1.88
C ARG A 74 -16.60 -9.86 2.51
N THR A 75 -15.59 -9.00 2.41
CA THR A 75 -15.64 -7.61 2.88
C THR A 75 -16.54 -6.76 1.99
N LEU A 76 -16.50 -7.00 0.67
CA LEU A 76 -17.35 -6.40 -0.34
C LEU A 76 -17.96 -7.52 -1.19
N GLY A 77 -19.27 -7.49 -1.41
CA GLY A 77 -20.01 -8.65 -1.93
C GLY A 77 -20.03 -8.83 -3.45
N THR A 78 -19.78 -7.78 -4.23
CA THR A 78 -19.98 -7.81 -5.69
C THR A 78 -18.65 -7.80 -6.44
N GLY A 79 -18.22 -8.94 -6.97
CA GLY A 79 -17.03 -9.00 -7.85
C GLY A 79 -17.34 -8.47 -9.25
N ILE A 80 -16.47 -7.63 -9.79
CA ILE A 80 -16.57 -7.09 -11.17
C ILE A 80 -15.36 -7.53 -11.98
N ASN A 81 -15.63 -8.12 -13.15
CA ASN A 81 -14.58 -8.42 -14.13
C ASN A 81 -14.30 -7.20 -15.00
N ILE A 82 -13.04 -6.76 -15.05
CA ILE A 82 -12.62 -5.58 -15.81
C ILE A 82 -11.71 -6.03 -16.96
N PRO A 83 -12.19 -5.99 -18.22
CA PRO A 83 -11.35 -6.24 -19.38
C PRO A 83 -10.16 -5.27 -19.41
N GLY A 84 -8.94 -5.80 -19.58
CA GLY A 84 -7.71 -5.00 -19.50
C GLY A 84 -7.10 -4.92 -18.10
N GLY A 85 -7.83 -5.36 -17.08
CA GLY A 85 -7.33 -5.53 -15.72
C GLY A 85 -7.65 -4.39 -14.76
N THR A 86 -7.25 -4.60 -13.51
CA THR A 86 -7.68 -3.79 -12.36
C THR A 86 -6.60 -2.78 -11.96
N THR A 87 -6.98 -1.50 -11.89
CA THR A 87 -6.27 -0.37 -11.24
C THR A 87 -7.25 0.36 -10.31
N ALA A 88 -6.78 1.33 -9.53
CA ALA A 88 -7.68 2.12 -8.68
C ALA A 88 -8.74 2.83 -9.52
N GLU A 89 -8.35 3.38 -10.67
CA GLU A 89 -9.21 4.07 -11.63
C GLU A 89 -10.19 3.11 -12.29
N SER A 90 -9.72 1.96 -12.78
CA SER A 90 -10.60 1.04 -13.51
C SER A 90 -11.63 0.40 -12.58
N CYS A 91 -11.23 0.04 -11.36
CA CYS A 91 -12.14 -0.55 -10.37
C CYS A 91 -13.17 0.45 -9.85
N THR A 92 -12.74 1.64 -9.45
CA THR A 92 -13.68 2.67 -8.96
C THR A 92 -14.67 3.09 -10.06
N ALA A 93 -14.21 3.25 -11.31
CA ALA A 93 -15.09 3.53 -12.44
C ALA A 93 -16.08 2.38 -12.70
N ALA A 94 -15.63 1.12 -12.65
CA ALA A 94 -16.48 -0.04 -12.86
C ALA A 94 -17.55 -0.19 -11.75
N CYS A 95 -17.18 0.02 -10.49
CA CYS A 95 -18.12 0.02 -9.37
C CYS A 95 -19.17 1.14 -9.50
N GLN A 96 -18.76 2.33 -9.94
CA GLN A 96 -19.70 3.42 -10.19
C GLN A 96 -20.67 3.06 -11.34
N ALA A 97 -20.16 2.49 -12.43
CA ALA A 97 -20.96 2.14 -13.61
C ALA A 97 -21.91 0.95 -13.40
N ALA A 98 -21.52 -0.03 -12.57
CA ALA A 98 -22.30 -1.25 -12.35
C ALA A 98 -23.58 -1.03 -11.53
N GLY A 99 -23.61 -0.02 -10.67
CA GLY A 99 -24.78 0.24 -9.82
C GLY A 99 -24.68 1.47 -8.92
N GLY A 100 -23.74 2.38 -9.18
CA GLY A 100 -23.47 3.51 -8.30
C GLY A 100 -22.99 3.09 -6.91
N PHE A 101 -22.21 2.00 -6.83
CA PHE A 101 -21.68 1.51 -5.56
C PHE A 101 -20.84 2.59 -4.89
N THR A 102 -20.93 2.70 -3.56
CA THR A 102 -20.17 3.70 -2.81
C THR A 102 -18.80 3.20 -2.32
N ASN A 103 -18.53 1.90 -2.43
CA ASN A 103 -17.26 1.30 -2.06
C ASN A 103 -16.72 0.44 -3.21
N ALA A 104 -15.43 0.56 -3.46
CA ALA A 104 -14.67 -0.24 -4.41
C ALA A 104 -13.47 -0.84 -3.67
N GLY A 105 -13.06 -2.05 -4.03
CA GLY A 105 -12.01 -2.79 -3.35
C GLY A 105 -11.14 -3.51 -4.35
N LEU A 106 -9.83 -3.35 -4.22
CA LEU A 106 -8.86 -4.02 -5.05
C LEU A 106 -8.22 -5.15 -4.25
N GLU A 107 -8.24 -6.36 -4.77
CA GLU A 107 -7.70 -7.54 -4.10
C GLU A 107 -6.81 -8.36 -5.04
N ASN A 108 -5.79 -9.00 -4.45
CA ASN A 108 -4.97 -10.01 -5.13
C ASN A 108 -4.30 -9.53 -6.44
N GLY A 109 -4.06 -8.22 -6.59
CA GLY A 109 -3.39 -7.66 -7.76
C GLY A 109 -4.26 -7.53 -9.01
N HIS A 110 -5.46 -8.12 -9.04
CA HIS A 110 -6.27 -8.20 -10.26
C HIS A 110 -7.78 -8.22 -10.05
N GLU A 111 -8.26 -8.41 -8.82
CA GLU A 111 -9.69 -8.48 -8.52
C GLU A 111 -10.24 -7.09 -8.19
N CYS A 112 -11.47 -6.83 -8.66
CA CYS A 112 -12.23 -5.65 -8.29
C CYS A 112 -13.54 -6.08 -7.60
N TRP A 113 -13.82 -5.48 -6.46
CA TRP A 113 -14.98 -5.75 -5.64
C TRP A 113 -15.74 -4.46 -5.34
N CYS A 114 -17.06 -4.52 -5.32
CA CYS A 114 -17.93 -3.38 -5.12
C CYS A 114 -19.00 -3.70 -4.07
N ASP A 115 -19.38 -2.70 -3.28
CA ASP A 115 -20.51 -2.81 -2.37
C ASP A 115 -20.95 -1.42 -1.89
N ASN A 116 -22.14 -1.33 -1.29
CA ASN A 116 -22.61 -0.15 -0.58
C ASN A 116 -22.30 -0.23 0.94
N ALA A 117 -21.85 -1.38 1.43
CA ALA A 117 -21.41 -1.57 2.81
C ALA A 117 -20.06 -2.30 2.90
N ILE A 118 -19.34 -2.11 4.01
CA ILE A 118 -18.16 -2.90 4.36
C ILE A 118 -18.59 -3.91 5.43
N HIS A 119 -18.52 -5.20 5.10
CA HIS A 119 -19.11 -6.27 5.93
C HIS A 119 -18.14 -6.81 6.98
N ALA A 120 -18.66 -7.08 8.19
CA ALA A 120 -17.94 -7.79 9.25
C ALA A 120 -17.69 -9.27 8.87
N PRO A 121 -16.62 -9.93 9.37
CA PRO A 121 -15.76 -9.55 10.50
C PRO A 121 -14.49 -8.78 10.09
N THR A 122 -14.47 -8.14 8.92
CA THR A 122 -13.30 -7.45 8.39
C THR A 122 -12.60 -6.54 9.41
N GLN A 123 -11.27 -6.52 9.36
CA GLN A 123 -10.42 -5.68 10.21
C GLN A 123 -9.55 -4.80 9.33
N ARG A 124 -9.42 -3.52 9.72
CA ARG A 124 -8.42 -2.63 9.13
C ARG A 124 -7.03 -3.10 9.58
N VAL A 125 -6.14 -3.32 8.62
CA VAL A 125 -4.73 -3.72 8.84
C VAL A 125 -3.78 -2.64 8.33
N GLY A 126 -2.48 -2.87 8.45
CA GLY A 126 -1.48 -1.94 7.94
C GLY A 126 -1.50 -1.87 6.41
N ASP A 127 -1.33 -0.68 5.85
CA ASP A 127 -1.33 -0.48 4.38
C ASP A 127 -0.25 -1.29 3.67
N ALA A 128 0.80 -1.72 4.39
CA ALA A 128 1.83 -2.62 3.88
C ALA A 128 1.29 -4.00 3.45
N ASP A 129 0.20 -4.46 4.06
CA ASP A 129 -0.44 -5.74 3.73
C ASP A 129 -1.11 -5.70 2.35
N CYS A 130 -1.45 -4.52 1.82
CA CYS A 130 -2.10 -4.33 0.53
C CYS A 130 -1.11 -3.90 -0.58
N ARG A 131 0.16 -4.31 -0.50
CA ARG A 131 1.22 -3.93 -1.46
C ARG A 131 1.52 -4.99 -2.52
N MET A 132 0.51 -5.71 -2.99
CA MET A 132 0.63 -6.49 -4.22
C MET A 132 0.49 -5.54 -5.42
N VAL A 133 1.43 -5.61 -6.35
CA VAL A 133 1.41 -4.78 -7.57
C VAL A 133 0.23 -5.17 -8.44
N CYS A 134 -0.43 -4.19 -9.06
CA CYS A 134 -1.50 -4.46 -10.00
C CYS A 134 -0.98 -5.24 -11.21
N THR A 135 -1.70 -6.25 -11.67
CA THR A 135 -1.32 -7.02 -12.88
C THR A 135 -1.47 -6.18 -14.15
N ALA A 136 -2.38 -5.20 -14.13
CA ALA A 136 -2.64 -4.28 -15.24
C ALA A 136 -1.59 -3.17 -15.35
N THR A 137 -0.95 -2.80 -14.24
CA THR A 137 0.06 -1.74 -14.20
C THR A 137 1.07 -1.96 -13.09
N HIS A 138 2.35 -1.72 -13.37
CA HIS A 138 3.41 -1.81 -12.37
C HIS A 138 3.63 -0.51 -11.56
N SER A 139 2.75 0.49 -11.72
CA SER A 139 2.84 1.80 -11.03
C SER A 139 1.98 1.89 -9.77
N GLU A 140 1.14 0.92 -9.48
CA GLU A 140 0.17 0.98 -8.38
C GLU A 140 0.06 -0.35 -7.63
N TYR A 141 -0.47 -0.27 -6.40
CA TYR A 141 -0.81 -1.44 -5.59
C TYR A 141 -2.31 -1.75 -5.61
N CYS A 142 -2.64 -3.03 -5.71
CA CYS A 142 -4.00 -3.57 -5.88
C CYS A 142 -4.34 -4.62 -4.81
N GLY A 143 -4.18 -4.26 -3.53
CA GLY A 143 -4.49 -5.17 -2.42
C GLY A 143 -3.41 -6.24 -2.22
N ASN A 144 -3.79 -7.42 -1.76
CA ASN A 144 -2.98 -8.64 -1.69
C ASN A 144 -3.92 -9.84 -1.50
N ALA A 145 -3.41 -11.06 -1.45
CA ALA A 145 -4.22 -12.23 -1.12
C ALA A 145 -4.89 -12.05 0.26
N ASN A 146 -6.24 -12.17 0.32
CA ASN A 146 -7.03 -11.97 1.54
C ASN A 146 -6.88 -10.56 2.14
N ARG A 147 -6.56 -9.56 1.31
CA ARG A 147 -6.34 -8.17 1.69
C ARG A 147 -6.92 -7.25 0.62
N VAL A 148 -8.00 -6.56 0.96
CA VAL A 148 -8.70 -5.64 0.06
C VAL A 148 -8.33 -4.20 0.37
N ALA A 149 -7.84 -3.48 -0.65
CA ALA A 149 -7.59 -2.04 -0.60
C ALA A 149 -8.90 -1.31 -0.91
N ILE A 150 -9.53 -0.69 0.09
CA ILE A 150 -10.87 -0.10 -0.04
C ILE A 150 -10.79 1.39 -0.40
N TYR A 151 -11.63 1.79 -1.35
CA TYR A 151 -11.89 3.14 -1.79
C TYR A 151 -13.36 3.47 -1.56
N GLN A 152 -13.65 4.66 -1.05
CA GLN A 152 -15.02 5.13 -0.82
C GLN A 152 -15.32 6.37 -1.66
N PHE A 153 -16.48 6.37 -2.31
CA PHE A 153 -16.96 7.46 -3.14
C PHE A 153 -17.56 8.60 -2.32
N SER A 154 -17.25 9.83 -2.70
CA SER A 154 -17.90 11.04 -2.23
C SER A 154 -18.47 11.83 -3.42
N PRO A 155 -19.79 11.99 -3.51
CA PRO A 155 -20.43 12.78 -4.58
C PRO A 155 -20.05 14.26 -4.56
N SER A 156 -19.66 14.80 -3.40
CA SER A 156 -19.31 16.22 -3.21
C SER A 156 -17.87 16.54 -3.61
N GLY A 157 -17.07 15.54 -3.97
CA GLY A 157 -15.64 15.68 -4.24
C GLY A 157 -14.80 15.92 -2.98
N VAL A 158 -15.43 16.03 -1.80
CA VAL A 158 -14.77 16.12 -0.50
C VAL A 158 -14.73 14.72 0.08
N PRO A 159 -13.54 14.12 0.35
CA PRO A 159 -13.46 12.80 0.96
C PRO A 159 -14.36 12.71 2.19
N PRO A 160 -14.96 11.54 2.46
CA PRO A 160 -15.56 11.28 3.77
C PRO A 160 -14.55 11.71 4.83
N ALA A 161 -15.02 12.43 5.86
CA ALA A 161 -14.16 12.77 6.98
C ALA A 161 -13.42 11.50 7.41
N PRO A 162 -12.09 11.53 7.60
CA PRO A 162 -11.36 10.39 8.13
C PRO A 162 -12.16 9.83 9.30
N GLN A 163 -12.27 8.50 9.40
CA GLN A 163 -12.82 7.87 10.61
C GLN A 163 -12.24 8.60 11.80
N ALA A 164 -13.13 9.12 12.67
CA ALA A 164 -12.75 9.90 13.83
C ALA A 164 -11.56 9.20 14.49
N CYS A 165 -10.47 9.94 14.75
CA CYS A 165 -9.30 9.39 15.39
C CYS A 165 -9.76 8.47 16.54
N ILE A 166 -9.25 7.23 16.58
CA ILE A 166 -9.63 6.22 17.59
C ILE A 166 -9.55 6.83 19.00
N GLN A 167 -8.72 7.87 19.16
CA GLN A 167 -8.81 8.82 20.26
C GLN A 167 -8.61 10.26 19.75
N THR A 168 -9.55 11.16 20.04
CA THR A 168 -9.42 12.62 19.85
C THR A 168 -8.57 13.29 20.95
N GLY A 169 -8.09 12.49 21.90
CA GLY A 169 -7.21 12.90 23.00
C GLY A 169 -5.96 12.03 23.06
N LEU A 170 -5.14 12.05 22.01
CA LEU A 170 -3.79 11.50 22.08
C LEU A 170 -2.93 12.45 22.95
N SER A 171 -2.86 12.15 24.25
CA SER A 171 -1.90 12.74 25.17
C SER A 171 -0.83 11.70 25.49
N ASN A 172 0.42 12.13 25.69
CA ASN A 172 1.55 11.27 26.06
C ASN A 172 1.94 10.17 25.03
N PHE A 173 1.69 10.37 23.73
CA PHE A 173 2.25 9.46 22.71
C PHE A 173 3.65 9.91 22.28
N THR A 174 4.52 8.95 21.99
CA THR A 174 5.85 9.20 21.42
C THR A 174 5.89 8.62 20.02
N LEU A 175 6.06 9.47 19.01
CA LEU A 175 6.40 9.00 17.67
C LEU A 175 7.84 8.53 17.66
N ARG A 176 8.10 7.37 17.06
CA ARG A 176 9.44 6.84 16.90
C ARG A 176 9.72 6.54 15.43
N ALA A 177 10.85 7.04 14.93
CA ALA A 177 11.44 6.52 13.70
C ALA A 177 12.21 5.26 14.07
N GLN A 178 11.91 4.13 13.41
CA GLN A 178 12.72 2.93 13.52
C GLN A 178 13.74 2.91 12.40
N PHE A 179 15.02 2.75 12.74
CA PHE A 179 16.04 2.57 11.72
C PHE A 179 15.84 1.21 11.07
N ARG A 180 15.73 1.21 9.74
CA ARG A 180 15.67 -0.02 8.95
C ARG A 180 16.94 -0.88 9.17
N ASN A 181 18.09 -0.21 9.27
CA ASN A 181 19.38 -0.80 9.62
C ASN A 181 19.98 -0.02 10.80
N PRO A 182 19.78 -0.48 12.05
CA PRO A 182 20.31 0.22 13.21
C PRO A 182 21.84 0.11 13.24
N PRO A 183 22.54 1.19 13.63
CA PRO A 183 23.99 1.14 13.78
C PRO A 183 24.39 0.10 14.83
N ILE A 184 25.52 -0.60 14.62
CA ILE A 184 26.07 -1.60 15.56
C ILE A 184 26.24 -1.00 16.96
N ASN A 185 26.61 0.28 17.01
CA ASN A 185 26.64 1.09 18.23
C ASN A 185 25.69 2.28 18.05
N GLY A 186 24.52 2.22 18.69
CA GLY A 186 23.55 3.33 18.70
C GLY A 186 22.10 2.87 18.90
N PRO A 187 21.14 3.82 18.98
CA PRO A 187 19.74 3.48 19.20
C PRO A 187 19.08 2.89 17.96
N SER A 188 18.26 1.86 18.13
CA SER A 188 17.45 1.25 17.06
C SER A 188 16.19 2.03 16.71
N THR A 189 15.78 2.94 17.59
CA THR A 189 14.67 3.86 17.39
C THR A 189 15.03 5.25 17.86
N VAL A 190 14.56 6.27 17.17
CA VAL A 190 14.72 7.68 17.57
C VAL A 190 13.36 8.28 17.86
N SER A 191 13.24 8.95 19.00
CA SER A 191 12.04 9.72 19.31
C SER A 191 11.94 10.91 18.36
N LEU A 192 10.80 11.01 17.70
CA LEU A 192 10.49 12.11 16.80
C LEU A 192 9.66 13.16 17.54
N ARG A 193 10.02 14.42 17.33
CA ARG A 193 9.17 15.55 17.69
C ARG A 193 8.37 15.97 16.47
N VAL A 194 7.05 16.03 16.62
CA VAL A 194 6.18 16.66 15.62
C VAL A 194 6.45 18.16 15.65
N ILE A 195 6.86 18.72 14.51
CA ILE A 195 7.17 20.15 14.40
C ILE A 195 5.92 20.91 13.97
N THR A 196 5.28 20.43 12.91
CA THR A 196 4.12 21.09 12.31
C THR A 196 3.04 20.06 12.04
N VAL A 197 1.84 20.36 12.54
CA VAL A 197 0.62 19.67 12.13
C VAL A 197 -0.26 20.66 11.41
N GLU A 198 -0.70 20.29 10.22
CA GLU A 198 -1.77 21.01 9.56
C GLU A 198 -3.12 20.48 10.05
N LEU A 199 -3.95 21.42 10.48
CA LEU A 199 -5.32 21.18 10.92
C LEU A 199 -6.27 21.69 9.84
N VAL A 200 -6.84 20.77 9.08
CA VAL A 200 -7.92 21.12 8.15
C VAL A 200 -9.25 20.89 8.85
N LYS A 201 -9.96 22.00 9.13
CA LYS A 201 -11.33 22.01 9.69
C LYS A 201 -11.50 21.15 10.95
N ASN A 202 -10.51 21.10 11.84
CA ASN A 202 -10.53 20.36 13.12
C ASN A 202 -10.71 18.83 13.03
N VAL A 203 -10.55 18.21 11.85
CA VAL A 203 -10.86 16.78 11.67
C VAL A 203 -9.68 15.99 11.11
N LEU A 204 -8.81 16.63 10.32
CA LEU A 204 -7.64 15.99 9.74
C LEU A 204 -6.37 16.57 10.36
N TRP A 205 -5.51 15.68 10.87
CA TRP A 205 -4.16 16.00 11.32
C TRP A 205 -3.17 15.43 10.31
N THR A 206 -2.50 16.32 9.56
CA THR A 206 -1.39 15.90 8.68
C THR A 206 -0.09 16.28 9.36
N ILE A 207 0.75 15.28 9.66
CA ILE A 207 2.12 15.52 10.10
C ILE A 207 2.90 16.02 8.89
N LEU A 208 3.10 17.34 8.80
CA LEU A 208 3.84 17.95 7.69
C LEU A 208 5.34 17.79 7.85
N SER A 209 5.83 17.77 9.09
CA SER A 209 7.25 17.59 9.38
C SER A 209 7.49 17.05 10.80
N VAL A 210 8.55 16.25 10.90
CA VAL A 210 9.09 15.71 12.16
C VAL A 210 10.58 16.04 12.23
N SER A 211 11.08 16.31 13.43
CA SER A 211 12.53 16.34 13.70
C SER A 211 12.91 15.19 14.61
N ILE A 212 14.15 14.74 14.44
CA ILE A 212 14.82 13.92 15.44
C ILE A 212 15.00 14.77 16.70
N LEU A 213 14.57 14.23 17.84
CA LEU A 213 15.01 14.76 19.13
C LEU A 213 16.51 14.47 19.24
N GLY A 214 17.33 15.52 19.13
CA GLY A 214 18.75 15.41 19.45
C GLY A 214 18.96 15.02 20.91
N PRO A 215 20.15 14.51 21.26
CA PRO A 215 20.56 14.38 22.65
C PRO A 215 20.58 15.75 23.36
#